data_AF-A0A0G9KNW8-F1
#
_entry.id   AF-A0A0G9KNW8-F1
#
_cell.length_a   1.000
_cell.length_b   1.000
_cell.length_c   1.000
_cell.angle_alpha   90.00
_cell.angle_beta   90.00
_cell.angle_gamma   90.00
#
_symmetry.space_group_name_H-M   'P 1'
#
loop_
_entity.id
_entity.type
_entity.pdbx_description
1 polymer ?
#
loop_
_entity_poly.entity_id
_entity_poly.type
_entity_poly.pdbx_seq_one_letter_code
_entity_poly.pdbx_strand_id
1 'polypeptide(L)'
;MEINSNNLINKDIFQTNKFDNINSKSLKEDKELRQVSNDFEAFFLNQILNVSLKDTAIAGEGTGSDIIKGMYLQSLADNSTGTFGISDMLYDFLSQNNKK
;
A
#
# COMPACT_ATOMS: atom_id res chain seq x y z
N MET A 1 -3.48 22.98 -51.64
CA MET A 1 -2.95 23.69 -50.46
C MET A 1 -2.82 22.64 -49.38
N GLU A 2 -1.64 22.04 -49.25
CA GLU A 2 -1.41 20.98 -48.26
C GLU A 2 -1.12 21.64 -46.92
N ILE A 3 -2.00 21.41 -45.94
CA ILE A 3 -1.78 21.89 -44.58
C ILE A 3 -0.72 20.97 -43.95
N ASN A 4 0.46 21.52 -43.69
CA ASN A 4 1.55 20.82 -43.03
C ASN A 4 1.23 20.68 -41.53
N SER A 5 0.75 19.50 -41.13
CA SER A 5 0.36 19.15 -39.77
C SER A 5 1.52 19.02 -38.77
N ASN A 6 2.78 19.16 -39.21
CA ASN A 6 3.95 18.89 -38.37
C ASN A 6 4.24 19.97 -37.30
N ASN A 7 3.48 21.07 -37.26
CA ASN A 7 3.67 22.19 -36.32
C ASN A 7 2.46 22.44 -35.39
N LEU A 8 1.50 21.52 -35.31
CA LEU A 8 0.27 21.71 -34.51
C LEU A 8 0.46 21.48 -33.01
N ILE A 9 1.59 20.92 -32.58
CA ILE A 9 1.89 20.70 -31.14
C ILE A 9 2.87 21.77 -30.68
N ASN A 10 2.34 22.90 -30.24
CA ASN A 10 3.14 23.96 -29.61
C ASN A 10 3.48 23.54 -28.16
N LYS A 11 4.73 23.12 -27.95
CA LYS A 11 5.25 22.65 -26.64
C LYS A 11 5.09 23.70 -25.53
N ASP A 12 5.10 24.98 -25.87
CA ASP A 12 5.00 26.09 -24.92
C ASP A 12 3.57 26.32 -24.40
N ILE A 13 2.55 26.09 -25.24
CA ILE A 13 1.13 26.15 -24.84
C ILE A 13 0.80 25.10 -23.77
N PHE A 14 1.40 23.90 -23.89
CA PHE A 14 1.13 22.78 -22.99
C PHE A 14 2.08 22.71 -21.78
N GLN A 15 2.99 23.67 -21.61
CA GLN A 15 3.98 23.73 -20.51
C GLN A 15 4.68 22.39 -20.22
N THR A 16 4.90 21.55 -21.25
CA THR A 16 5.40 20.18 -21.04
C THR A 16 6.83 20.17 -20.48
N ASN A 17 7.55 21.28 -20.61
CA ASN A 17 8.86 21.52 -20.00
C ASN A 17 8.86 21.42 -18.45
N LYS A 18 7.70 21.55 -17.79
CA LYS A 18 7.57 21.32 -16.32
C LYS A 18 7.82 19.87 -15.91
N PHE A 19 7.66 18.92 -16.85
CA PHE A 19 7.83 17.50 -16.58
C PHE A 19 9.25 17.01 -16.95
N ASP A 20 10.05 17.83 -17.65
CA ASP A 20 11.40 17.47 -18.13
C ASP A 20 12.41 17.22 -16.98
N ASN A 21 12.13 17.72 -15.77
CA ASN A 21 12.96 17.52 -14.56
C ASN A 21 12.38 16.52 -13.55
N ILE A 22 11.31 15.81 -13.88
CA ILE A 22 10.76 14.78 -12.99
C ILE A 22 11.67 13.56 -13.07
N ASN A 23 12.45 13.33 -12.01
CA ASN A 23 13.27 12.14 -11.88
C ASN A 23 12.37 10.90 -11.70
N SER A 24 12.08 10.18 -12.78
CA SER A 24 11.27 8.97 -12.73
C SER A 24 11.87 7.86 -11.84
N LYS A 25 13.16 7.93 -11.48
CA LYS A 25 13.75 7.02 -10.49
C LYS A 25 13.26 7.28 -9.07
N SER A 26 12.88 8.51 -8.71
CA SER A 26 12.27 8.78 -7.39
C SER A 26 10.80 8.36 -7.33
N LEU A 27 10.19 8.03 -8.47
CA LEU A 27 8.83 7.50 -8.58
C LEU A 27 8.79 5.96 -8.58
N LYS A 28 9.94 5.29 -8.56
CA LYS A 28 9.98 3.83 -8.47
C LYS A 28 9.81 3.44 -7.00
N GLU A 29 8.58 3.06 -6.68
CA GLU A 29 8.27 2.43 -5.41
C GLU A 29 9.09 1.14 -5.30
N ASP A 30 9.89 1.02 -4.24
CA ASP A 30 10.51 -0.26 -3.91
C ASP A 30 9.40 -1.26 -3.55
N LYS A 31 9.11 -2.14 -4.49
CA LYS A 31 8.03 -3.13 -4.39
C LYS A 31 8.27 -4.10 -3.24
N GLU A 32 9.51 -4.47 -2.98
CA GLU A 32 9.86 -5.38 -1.88
C GLU A 32 9.66 -4.67 -0.55
N LEU A 33 10.12 -3.43 -0.43
CA LEU A 33 9.91 -2.61 0.77
C LEU A 33 8.43 -2.35 1.03
N ARG A 34 7.65 -2.09 -0.02
CA ARG A 34 6.21 -1.89 0.07
C ARG A 34 5.51 -3.17 0.53
N GLN A 35 5.89 -4.31 -0.03
CA GLN A 35 5.36 -5.61 0.38
C GLN A 35 5.65 -5.89 1.86
N VAL A 36 6.89 -5.69 2.32
CA VAL A 36 7.25 -5.88 3.74
C VAL A 36 6.44 -4.95 4.65
N SER A 37 6.22 -3.69 4.23
CA SER A 37 5.46 -2.72 5.01
C SER A 37 3.97 -3.09 5.11
N ASN A 38 3.42 -3.61 4.01
CA ASN A 38 2.07 -4.16 3.94
C ASN A 38 1.93 -5.42 4.84
N ASP A 39 2.84 -6.38 4.72
CA ASP A 39 2.83 -7.61 5.52
C ASP A 39 2.94 -7.31 7.02
N PHE A 40 3.71 -6.28 7.39
CA PHE A 40 3.80 -5.80 8.77
C PHE A 40 2.45 -5.25 9.28
N GLU A 41 1.77 -4.42 8.48
CA GLU A 41 0.45 -3.88 8.85
C GLU A 41 -0.57 -5.02 9.01
N ALA A 42 -0.60 -5.99 8.10
CA ALA A 42 -1.46 -7.17 8.21
C ALA A 42 -1.21 -7.93 9.51
N PHE A 43 0.06 -8.24 9.83
CA PHE A 43 0.42 -8.92 11.07
C PHE A 43 -0.01 -8.11 12.30
N PHE A 44 0.27 -6.81 12.30
CA PHE A 44 -0.06 -5.94 13.42
C PHE A 44 -1.57 -5.83 13.65
N LEU A 45 -2.35 -5.66 12.58
CA LEU A 45 -3.81 -5.66 12.63
C LEU A 45 -4.35 -7.00 13.14
N ASN A 46 -3.79 -8.12 12.68
CA ASN A 46 -4.18 -9.43 13.17
C ASN A 46 -3.97 -9.57 14.68
N GLN A 47 -2.85 -9.06 15.23
CA GLN A 47 -2.63 -9.06 16.67
C GLN A 47 -3.64 -8.20 17.42
N ILE A 48 -3.93 -6.98 16.93
CA ILE A 48 -4.95 -6.12 17.52
C ILE A 48 -6.32 -6.80 17.52
N LEU A 49 -6.71 -7.40 16.39
CA LEU A 49 -7.99 -8.09 16.24
C LEU A 49 -8.09 -9.29 17.18
N ASN A 50 -7.03 -10.11 17.29
CA ASN A 50 -7.00 -11.25 18.20
C ASN A 50 -7.15 -10.83 19.66
N VAL A 51 -6.49 -9.74 20.07
CA VAL A 51 -6.63 -9.20 21.44
C VAL A 51 -8.02 -8.62 21.66
N SER A 52 -8.51 -7.82 20.71
CA SER A 52 -9.79 -7.10 20.83
C SER A 52 -10.99 -8.04 20.86
N LEU A 53 -10.94 -9.12 20.06
CA LEU A 53 -12.04 -10.06 19.91
C LEU A 53 -11.83 -11.33 20.73
N LYS A 54 -10.83 -11.39 21.61
CA LYS A 54 -10.46 -12.60 22.37
C LYS A 54 -11.67 -13.30 22.99
N ASP A 55 -12.50 -12.56 23.72
CA ASP A 55 -13.64 -13.11 24.47
C ASP A 55 -14.94 -13.15 23.65
N THR A 56 -14.91 -12.79 22.36
CA THR A 56 -16.10 -12.78 21.50
C THR A 56 -16.29 -14.12 20.79
N ALA A 57 -17.48 -14.70 20.92
CA ALA A 57 -17.91 -15.94 20.27
C ALA A 57 -18.37 -15.73 18.81
N ILE A 58 -17.58 -15.02 17.99
CA ILE A 58 -17.92 -14.71 16.59
C ILE A 58 -18.10 -15.95 15.68
N ALA A 59 -17.51 -17.09 16.05
CA ALA A 59 -17.59 -18.35 15.30
C ALA A 59 -18.22 -19.50 16.12
N GLY A 60 -18.86 -19.19 17.25
CA GLY A 60 -19.38 -20.17 18.22
C GLY A 60 -18.38 -20.53 19.31
N GLU A 61 -18.58 -21.66 19.99
CA GLU A 61 -17.75 -22.13 21.10
C GLU A 61 -16.96 -23.40 20.75
N GLY A 62 -15.76 -23.56 21.33
CA GLY A 62 -14.91 -24.74 21.18
C GLY A 62 -13.76 -24.59 20.18
N THR A 63 -12.86 -25.58 20.16
CA THR A 63 -11.59 -25.50 19.40
C THR A 63 -11.76 -25.30 17.90
N GLY A 64 -12.82 -25.85 17.30
CA GLY A 64 -13.13 -25.62 15.88
C GLY A 64 -13.53 -24.17 15.59
N SER A 65 -14.24 -23.53 16.52
CA SER A 65 -14.58 -22.10 16.44
C SER A 65 -13.33 -21.24 16.52
N ASP A 66 -12.39 -21.56 17.41
CA ASP A 66 -11.12 -20.82 17.55
C ASP A 66 -10.30 -20.85 16.25
N ILE A 67 -10.27 -21.99 15.56
CA ILE A 67 -9.59 -22.12 14.25
C ILE A 67 -10.27 -21.24 13.21
N ILE A 68 -11.60 -21.31 13.07
CA ILE A 68 -12.36 -20.52 12.10
C ILE A 68 -12.21 -19.02 12.39
N LYS A 69 -12.27 -18.64 13.66
CA LYS A 69 -12.03 -17.28 14.13
C LYS A 69 -10.63 -16.81 13.74
N GLY A 70 -9.59 -17.60 14.02
CA GLY A 70 -8.23 -17.26 13.63
C GLY A 70 -8.08 -17.04 12.13
N MET A 71 -8.66 -17.94 11.31
CA MET A 71 -8.66 -17.80 9.85
C MET A 71 -9.42 -16.54 9.39
N TYR A 72 -10.57 -16.26 9.98
CA TYR A 72 -11.36 -15.08 9.66
C TYR A 72 -10.62 -13.78 10.00
N LEU A 73 -10.02 -13.69 11.19
CA LEU A 73 -9.25 -12.53 11.62
C LEU A 73 -7.99 -12.34 10.76
N GLN A 74 -7.33 -13.42 10.35
CA GLN A 74 -6.20 -13.34 9.42
C GLN A 74 -6.65 -12.81 8.06
N SER A 75 -7.71 -13.37 7.49
CA SER A 75 -8.24 -12.91 6.21
C SER A 75 -8.67 -11.44 6.28
N LEU A 76 -9.31 -11.03 7.37
CA LEU A 76 -9.71 -9.65 7.58
C LEU A 76 -8.49 -8.72 7.64
N ALA A 77 -7.45 -9.09 8.38
CA ALA A 77 -6.23 -8.31 8.50
C ALA A 77 -5.51 -8.17 7.15
N ASP A 78 -5.35 -9.28 6.42
CA ASP A 78 -4.68 -9.30 5.11
C ASP A 78 -5.41 -8.39 4.10
N ASN A 79 -6.74 -8.44 4.07
CA ASN A 79 -7.55 -7.60 3.18
C ASN A 79 -7.65 -6.13 3.62
N SER A 80 -7.36 -5.83 4.88
CA SER A 80 -7.40 -4.46 5.42
C SER A 80 -6.05 -3.74 5.32
N THR A 81 -5.02 -4.44 4.86
CA THR A 81 -3.68 -3.88 4.64
C THR A 81 -3.73 -2.65 3.73
N GLY A 82 -2.98 -1.60 4.08
CA GLY A 82 -3.00 -0.32 3.36
C GLY A 82 -4.17 0.60 3.71
N THR A 83 -5.12 0.17 4.55
CA THR A 83 -6.28 0.99 4.94
C THR A 83 -5.98 1.87 6.16
N PHE A 84 -5.12 1.42 7.09
CA PHE A 84 -4.86 2.13 8.34
C PHE A 84 -3.64 3.05 8.26
N GLY A 85 -2.92 3.07 7.14
CA GLY A 85 -1.78 3.96 6.90
C GLY A 85 -0.51 3.57 7.68
N ILE A 86 -0.51 2.42 8.35
CA ILE A 86 0.68 1.94 9.08
C ILE A 86 1.75 1.48 8.10
N SER A 87 1.35 0.80 7.02
CA SER A 87 2.25 0.42 5.94
C SER A 87 2.88 1.63 5.26
N ASP A 88 2.11 2.70 5.02
CA ASP A 88 2.62 3.95 4.45
C ASP A 88 3.64 4.61 5.37
N MET A 89 3.34 4.71 6.67
CA MET A 89 4.26 5.29 7.66
C MET A 89 5.58 4.51 7.73
N LEU A 90 5.50 3.17 7.74
CA LEU A 90 6.69 2.32 7.78
C LEU A 90 7.49 2.41 6.47
N TYR A 91 6.80 2.39 5.33
CA TYR A 91 7.41 2.54 4.02
C TYR A 91 8.16 3.88 3.90
N ASP A 92 7.53 4.98 4.29
CA ASP A 92 8.13 6.31 4.27
C ASP A 92 9.34 6.39 5.19
N PHE A 93 9.23 5.85 6.41
CA PHE A 93 10.33 5.81 7.35
C PHE A 93 11.53 5.02 6.79
N LEU A 94 11.29 3.82 6.25
CA LEU A 94 12.35 2.97 5.75
C LEU A 94 12.95 3.51 4.44
N SER A 95 12.13 4.03 3.53
CA SER A 95 12.60 4.59 2.25
C SER A 95 13.45 5.85 2.43
N GLN A 96 13.15 6.66 3.45
CA GLN A 96 13.95 7.83 3.80
C GLN A 96 15.28 7.44 4.46
N ASN A 97 15.27 6.43 5.33
CA ASN A 97 16.43 6.01 6.10
C ASN A 97 17.33 4.97 5.41
N ASN A 98 16.86 4.30 4.34
CA ASN A 98 17.67 3.38 3.52
C ASN A 98 18.52 4.08 2.44
N LYS A 99 18.56 5.41 2.40
CA LYS A 99 19.48 6.15 1.54
C LYS A 99 20.91 6.02 2.07
N LYS A 100 21.60 4.96 1.64
CA LYS A 100 23.07 4.89 1.71
C LYS A 100 23.71 5.94 0.82
#